data_AF-A0A925WPC5-F1
#
_entry.id   AF-A0A925WPC5-F1
#
_cell.length_a   1.000
_cell.length_b   1.000
_cell.length_c   1.000
_cell.angle_alpha   90.00
_cell.angle_beta   90.00
_cell.angle_gamma   90.00
#
_symmetry.space_group_name_H-M   'P 1'
#
loop_
_entity.id
_entity.type
_entity.pdbx_description
1 polymer ?
#
loop_
_entity_poly.entity_id
_entity_poly.type
_entity_poly.pdbx_seq_one_letter_code
_entity_poly.pdbx_strand_id
1 'polypeptide(L)'
;MHKAIIAASLVCLSLCRPAAAQLPESPLAAIAKRLTQKSAAASGVPAAATRFRPTGTRLLLGEIADTLTEDAEKKKALRTFLEEGVKDYEAAAAKEKRENDVAAALAFFVATQWSVATGKTLEEPAEDALLAQATSVLSTPEMKAAPDSDKQKLYEYCVGMAVFVVGTREVAKSDPESYAGVKTLAAGLFTKMLGVEPSQVRFSASGLILAGTPSPAQSSQSSQSSGSLTYTVPAAWKETRPPEAILFSRPPQGDGDSTSYNLVLLPRTPKQGSLSQTFGLIWKQLVAPRFNTEGHQPFPLPYRTPGGVTLVFEGGYVTTKPGGSGRHVFLYLVDAGS
;
A
#
# COMPACT_ATOMS: atom_id res chain seq x y z
N MET A 1 -23.15 -15.45 -14.52
CA MET A 1 -21.78 -15.10 -14.97
C MET A 1 -21.56 -15.09 -16.49
N HIS A 2 -21.40 -16.20 -17.23
CA HIS A 2 -20.91 -16.14 -18.64
C HIS A 2 -21.71 -15.21 -19.60
N LYS A 3 -23.06 -15.21 -19.55
CA LYS A 3 -23.88 -14.32 -20.39
C LYS A 3 -23.85 -12.85 -19.96
N ALA A 4 -23.75 -12.59 -18.65
CA ALA A 4 -23.63 -11.24 -18.11
C ALA A 4 -22.27 -10.61 -18.43
N ILE A 5 -21.20 -11.43 -18.41
CA ILE A 5 -19.85 -11.03 -18.81
C ILE A 5 -19.84 -10.62 -20.30
N ILE A 6 -20.48 -11.38 -21.19
CA ILE A 6 -20.53 -11.07 -22.64
C ILE A 6 -21.31 -9.78 -22.93
N ALA A 7 -22.45 -9.55 -22.26
CA ALA A 7 -23.22 -8.32 -22.45
C ALA A 7 -22.49 -7.08 -21.87
N ALA A 8 -21.85 -7.21 -20.70
CA ALA A 8 -20.99 -6.17 -20.14
C ALA A 8 -19.77 -5.90 -21.04
N SER A 9 -19.25 -6.93 -21.72
CA SER A 9 -18.11 -6.81 -22.64
C SER A 9 -18.38 -5.86 -23.80
N LEU A 10 -19.58 -5.94 -24.40
CA LEU A 10 -20.01 -5.08 -25.50
C LEU A 10 -20.30 -3.63 -25.07
N VAL A 11 -20.58 -3.42 -23.79
CA VAL A 11 -20.75 -2.09 -23.19
C VAL A 11 -19.37 -1.45 -22.96
N CYS A 12 -18.44 -2.20 -22.38
CA CYS A 12 -17.08 -1.76 -22.03
C CYS A 12 -16.28 -1.21 -23.23
N LEU A 13 -16.39 -1.85 -24.40
CA LEU A 13 -15.68 -1.44 -25.62
C LEU A 13 -16.21 -0.12 -26.20
N SER A 14 -17.50 0.18 -26.01
CA SER A 14 -18.15 1.39 -26.54
C SER A 14 -18.14 2.59 -25.59
N LEU A 15 -17.74 2.42 -24.32
CA LEU A 15 -17.84 3.43 -23.26
C LEU A 15 -16.51 4.08 -22.85
N CYS A 16 -15.46 3.97 -23.67
CA CYS A 16 -14.24 4.77 -23.48
C CYS A 16 -14.43 6.27 -23.81
N ARG A 17 -15.67 6.78 -23.66
CA ARG A 17 -15.96 8.22 -23.68
C ARG A 17 -15.97 8.73 -22.23
N PRO A 18 -15.24 9.80 -21.90
CA PRO A 18 -14.95 10.23 -20.53
C PRO A 18 -16.14 10.87 -19.78
N ALA A 19 -17.39 10.53 -20.13
CA ALA A 19 -18.56 10.87 -19.33
C ALA A 19 -18.70 9.87 -18.17
N ALA A 20 -17.66 9.74 -17.36
CA ALA A 20 -17.62 8.78 -16.25
C ALA A 20 -18.53 9.25 -15.11
N ALA A 21 -19.43 8.34 -14.70
CA ALA A 21 -20.31 8.36 -13.53
C ALA A 21 -20.02 9.51 -12.56
N GLN A 22 -20.95 10.48 -12.49
CA GLN A 22 -20.93 11.55 -11.49
C GLN A 22 -20.64 10.93 -10.12
N LEU A 23 -19.70 11.50 -9.35
CA LEU A 23 -19.64 11.13 -7.93
C LEU A 23 -21.03 11.44 -7.38
N PRO A 24 -21.63 10.57 -6.53
CA PRO A 24 -22.86 10.95 -5.86
C PRO A 24 -22.61 12.30 -5.18
N GLU A 25 -23.57 13.23 -5.29
CA GLU A 25 -23.53 14.49 -4.55
C GLU A 25 -23.68 14.17 -3.07
N SER A 26 -22.57 13.71 -2.47
CA SER A 26 -22.47 13.32 -1.09
C SER A 26 -21.41 14.20 -0.45
N PRO A 27 -21.74 14.91 0.63
CA PRO A 27 -20.73 15.63 1.41
C PRO A 27 -19.62 14.71 1.92
N LEU A 28 -19.86 13.39 1.98
CA LEU A 28 -18.86 12.39 2.38
C LEU A 28 -17.79 12.15 1.31
N ALA A 29 -18.10 12.32 0.02
CA ALA A 29 -17.12 12.16 -1.05
C ALA A 29 -15.99 13.22 -0.95
N ALA A 30 -16.30 14.40 -0.42
CA ALA A 30 -15.29 15.43 -0.15
C ALA A 30 -14.31 15.01 0.96
N ILE A 31 -14.73 14.17 1.90
CA ILE A 31 -13.86 13.64 2.97
C ILE A 31 -12.81 12.69 2.38
N ALA A 32 -13.14 11.93 1.33
CA ALA A 32 -12.19 11.01 0.69
C ALA A 32 -10.94 11.72 0.14
N LYS A 33 -11.07 12.97 -0.32
CA LYS A 33 -9.93 13.80 -0.75
C LYS A 33 -8.93 14.09 0.38
N ARG A 34 -9.32 13.92 1.65
CA ARG A 34 -8.40 14.05 2.79
C ARG A 34 -7.38 12.93 2.85
N LEU A 35 -7.56 11.80 2.15
CA LEU A 35 -6.54 10.75 2.01
C LEU A 35 -5.23 11.28 1.42
N THR A 36 -5.31 12.30 0.57
CA THR A 36 -4.15 12.92 -0.07
C THR A 36 -3.69 14.20 0.64
N GLN A 37 -4.41 14.65 1.67
CA GLN A 37 -4.03 15.81 2.47
C GLN A 37 -3.17 15.36 3.65
N LYS A 38 -1.95 15.92 3.75
CA LYS A 38 -0.95 15.80 4.84
C LYS A 38 -1.12 14.55 5.72
N SER A 39 -0.33 13.51 5.40
CA SER A 39 -0.25 12.20 6.07
C SER A 39 -0.64 12.27 7.55
N ALA A 40 -1.90 11.94 7.83
CA ALA A 40 -2.37 11.75 9.20
C ALA A 40 -1.80 10.41 9.66
N ALA A 41 -0.94 10.44 10.67
CA ALA A 41 -0.46 9.22 11.31
C ALA A 41 -1.65 8.40 11.78
N ALA A 42 -1.75 7.15 11.33
CA ALA A 42 -2.80 6.21 11.73
C ALA A 42 -2.78 6.03 13.25
N SER A 43 -3.65 6.75 13.96
CA SER A 43 -3.65 6.79 15.42
C SER A 43 -4.90 6.10 15.92
N GLY A 44 -4.90 4.77 16.02
CA GLY A 44 -5.81 3.96 16.85
C GLY A 44 -7.32 4.27 16.80
N VAL A 45 -7.84 4.94 15.76
CA VAL A 45 -9.22 5.43 15.77
C VAL A 45 -10.17 4.24 15.60
N PRO A 46 -11.25 4.13 16.42
CA PRO A 46 -12.16 3.01 16.32
C PRO A 46 -12.91 2.98 14.97
N ALA A 47 -12.87 1.82 14.29
CA ALA A 47 -13.59 1.55 13.04
C ALA A 47 -15.12 1.70 13.12
N ALA A 48 -15.69 1.96 14.29
CA ALA A 48 -17.14 2.09 14.49
C ALA A 48 -17.74 3.29 13.73
N ALA A 49 -16.96 4.34 13.43
CA ALA A 49 -17.48 5.53 12.77
C ALA A 49 -17.87 5.31 11.29
N THR A 50 -17.19 4.38 10.61
CA THR A 50 -17.28 4.16 9.16
C THR A 50 -18.23 3.03 8.78
N ARG A 51 -18.77 2.32 9.77
CA ARG A 51 -19.80 1.29 9.57
C ARG A 51 -21.18 1.89 9.36
N PHE A 52 -22.01 1.14 8.66
CA PHE A 52 -23.42 1.46 8.45
C PHE A 52 -24.31 0.22 8.55
N ARG A 53 -25.60 0.44 8.77
CA ARG A 53 -26.62 -0.60 8.64
C ARG A 53 -27.23 -0.55 7.23
N PRO A 54 -27.16 -1.64 6.44
CA PRO A 54 -27.75 -1.63 5.10
C PRO A 54 -29.28 -1.48 5.18
N THR A 55 -29.86 -0.78 4.21
CA THR A 55 -31.31 -0.57 4.09
C THR A 55 -32.07 -1.83 3.64
N GLY A 56 -31.35 -2.86 3.21
CA GLY A 56 -31.92 -4.09 2.65
C GLY A 56 -32.11 -4.05 1.12
N THR A 57 -31.87 -2.91 0.48
CA THR A 57 -31.92 -2.75 -0.99
C THR A 57 -30.68 -1.99 -1.48
N ARG A 58 -30.32 -2.18 -2.76
CA ARG A 58 -29.25 -1.39 -3.40
C ARG A 58 -29.77 0.01 -3.68
N LEU A 59 -28.97 1.02 -3.35
CA LEU A 59 -29.36 2.43 -3.47
C LEU A 59 -28.77 3.10 -4.71
N LEU A 60 -27.55 2.73 -5.12
CA LEU A 60 -26.79 3.46 -6.14
C LEU A 60 -26.40 2.61 -7.35
N LEU A 61 -26.36 1.27 -7.23
CA LEU A 61 -25.89 0.42 -8.35
C LEU A 61 -26.76 0.56 -9.62
N GLY A 62 -28.06 0.80 -9.46
CA GLY A 62 -28.95 1.10 -10.59
C GLY A 62 -28.59 2.42 -11.27
N GLU A 63 -28.39 3.49 -10.49
CA GLU A 63 -27.99 4.80 -11.00
C GLU A 63 -26.63 4.73 -11.71
N ILE A 64 -25.67 3.97 -11.17
CA ILE A 64 -24.38 3.74 -11.84
C ILE A 64 -24.59 3.10 -13.22
N ALA A 65 -25.40 2.04 -13.30
CA ALA A 65 -25.69 1.40 -14.58
C ALA A 65 -26.39 2.36 -15.56
N ASP A 66 -27.30 3.20 -15.06
CA ASP A 66 -28.00 4.21 -15.87
C ASP A 66 -27.06 5.28 -16.43
N THR A 67 -26.02 5.68 -15.68
CA THR A 67 -25.03 6.66 -16.16
C THR A 67 -24.08 6.10 -17.21
N LEU A 68 -23.89 4.78 -17.21
CA LEU A 68 -22.90 4.14 -18.07
C LEU A 68 -23.47 3.85 -19.46
N THR A 69 -24.77 3.63 -19.65
CA THR A 69 -25.32 3.36 -20.99
C THR A 69 -26.79 3.75 -21.09
N GLU A 70 -27.23 4.21 -22.27
CA GLU A 70 -28.64 4.55 -22.52
C GLU A 70 -29.48 3.33 -22.96
N ASP A 71 -28.82 2.24 -23.38
CA ASP A 71 -29.48 1.03 -23.87
C ASP A 71 -30.06 0.20 -22.71
N ALA A 72 -31.36 -0.08 -22.77
CA ALA A 72 -32.09 -0.75 -21.68
C ALA A 72 -31.60 -2.18 -21.37
N GLU A 73 -31.22 -2.97 -22.38
CA GLU A 73 -30.73 -4.33 -22.19
C GLU A 73 -29.32 -4.30 -21.58
N LYS A 74 -28.48 -3.37 -22.04
CA LYS A 74 -27.15 -3.11 -21.48
C LYS A 74 -27.23 -2.61 -20.04
N LYS A 75 -28.16 -1.70 -19.72
CA LYS A 75 -28.43 -1.24 -18.34
C LYS A 75 -28.77 -2.40 -17.42
N LYS A 76 -29.69 -3.27 -17.84
CA LYS A 76 -30.10 -4.45 -17.06
C LYS A 76 -28.93 -5.39 -16.83
N ALA A 77 -28.16 -5.71 -17.88
CA ALA A 77 -27.00 -6.57 -17.76
C ALA A 77 -25.92 -5.98 -16.84
N LEU A 78 -25.67 -4.68 -16.96
CA LEU A 78 -24.70 -3.97 -16.14
C LEU A 78 -25.12 -3.90 -14.67
N ARG A 79 -26.41 -3.65 -14.40
CA ARG A 79 -26.95 -3.70 -13.04
C ARG A 79 -26.76 -5.09 -12.41
N THR A 80 -27.11 -6.16 -13.12
CA THR A 80 -26.88 -7.52 -12.64
C THR A 80 -25.39 -7.79 -12.39
N PHE A 81 -24.52 -7.36 -13.30
CA PHE A 81 -23.07 -7.50 -13.13
C PHE A 81 -22.55 -6.78 -11.89
N LEU A 82 -22.96 -5.52 -11.67
CA LEU A 82 -22.57 -4.75 -10.49
C LEU A 82 -23.11 -5.38 -9.20
N GLU A 83 -24.36 -5.84 -9.19
CA GLU A 83 -24.97 -6.50 -8.04
C GLU A 83 -24.25 -7.81 -7.68
N GLU A 84 -23.90 -8.63 -8.67
CA GLU A 84 -23.11 -9.86 -8.47
C GLU A 84 -21.71 -9.54 -7.93
N GLY A 85 -20.98 -8.60 -8.54
CA GLY A 85 -19.63 -8.27 -8.11
C GLY A 85 -19.55 -7.58 -6.74
N VAL A 86 -20.53 -6.73 -6.39
CA VAL A 86 -20.62 -6.16 -5.03
C VAL A 86 -20.91 -7.24 -3.99
N LYS A 87 -21.73 -8.23 -4.33
CA LYS A 87 -21.98 -9.38 -3.45
C LYS A 87 -20.73 -10.22 -3.22
N ASP A 88 -19.92 -10.44 -4.27
CA ASP A 88 -18.65 -11.15 -4.15
C ASP A 88 -17.65 -10.40 -3.25
N TYR A 89 -17.58 -9.07 -3.41
CA TYR A 89 -16.80 -8.21 -2.51
C TYR A 89 -17.30 -8.31 -1.06
N GLU A 90 -18.61 -8.20 -0.83
CA GLU A 90 -19.20 -8.30 0.52
C GLU A 90 -18.89 -9.65 1.19
N ALA A 91 -18.93 -10.74 0.42
CA ALA A 91 -18.56 -12.06 0.92
C ALA A 91 -17.07 -12.16 1.29
N ALA A 92 -16.18 -11.47 0.57
CA ALA A 92 -14.77 -11.38 0.92
C ALA A 92 -14.56 -10.50 2.17
N ALA A 93 -15.15 -9.31 2.19
CA ALA A 93 -15.06 -8.37 3.31
C ALA A 93 -15.58 -8.96 4.62
N ALA A 94 -16.66 -9.76 4.57
CA ALA A 94 -17.21 -10.43 5.76
C ALA A 94 -16.22 -11.41 6.41
N LYS A 95 -15.35 -12.08 5.62
CA LYS A 95 -14.31 -12.98 6.17
C LYS A 95 -13.31 -12.23 7.04
N GLU A 96 -13.10 -10.94 6.74
CA GLU A 96 -12.22 -10.04 7.47
C GLU A 96 -12.98 -9.18 8.50
N LYS A 97 -14.28 -9.44 8.69
CA LYS A 97 -15.19 -8.65 9.54
C LYS A 97 -15.29 -7.18 9.12
N ARG A 98 -15.16 -6.89 7.82
CA ARG A 98 -15.18 -5.56 7.21
C ARG A 98 -16.46 -5.30 6.42
N GLU A 99 -17.50 -6.10 6.64
CA GLU A 99 -18.81 -5.90 6.01
C GLU A 99 -19.42 -4.55 6.39
N ASN A 100 -20.07 -3.91 5.41
CA ASN A 100 -20.74 -2.61 5.57
C ASN A 100 -19.82 -1.52 6.15
N ASP A 101 -18.56 -1.50 5.74
CA ASP A 101 -17.56 -0.51 6.17
C ASP A 101 -17.13 0.39 5.00
N VAL A 102 -17.43 1.68 5.10
CA VAL A 102 -17.11 2.67 4.06
C VAL A 102 -15.59 2.83 3.90
N ALA A 103 -14.81 2.69 4.96
CA ALA A 103 -13.34 2.79 4.88
C ALA A 103 -12.74 1.61 4.12
N ALA A 104 -13.27 0.39 4.35
CA ALA A 104 -12.86 -0.79 3.60
C ALA A 104 -13.20 -0.65 2.12
N ALA A 105 -14.40 -0.16 1.79
CA ALA A 105 -14.80 0.08 0.41
C ALA A 105 -13.94 1.16 -0.27
N LEU A 106 -13.63 2.26 0.43
CA LEU A 106 -12.78 3.32 -0.09
C LEU A 106 -11.34 2.82 -0.33
N ALA A 107 -10.76 2.09 0.61
CA ALA A 107 -9.42 1.51 0.46
C ALA A 107 -9.36 0.55 -0.74
N PHE A 108 -10.37 -0.33 -0.88
CA PHE A 108 -10.50 -1.24 -2.02
C PHE A 108 -10.61 -0.47 -3.35
N PHE A 109 -11.44 0.57 -3.40
CA PHE A 109 -11.57 1.43 -4.57
C PHE A 109 -10.22 2.06 -4.94
N VAL A 110 -9.55 2.71 -3.99
CA VAL A 110 -8.27 3.41 -4.22
C VAL A 110 -7.19 2.44 -4.72
N ALA A 111 -7.03 1.30 -4.05
CA ALA A 111 -6.07 0.27 -4.44
C ALA A 111 -6.36 -0.27 -5.84
N THR A 112 -7.63 -0.56 -6.14
CA THR A 112 -8.06 -1.12 -7.44
C THR A 112 -7.81 -0.12 -8.58
N GLN A 113 -8.30 1.11 -8.43
CA GLN A 113 -8.16 2.11 -9.50
C GLN A 113 -6.70 2.43 -9.78
N TRP A 114 -5.88 2.58 -8.73
CA TRP A 114 -4.45 2.81 -8.90
C TRP A 114 -3.74 1.63 -9.57
N SER A 115 -4.06 0.40 -9.16
CA SER A 115 -3.44 -0.81 -9.70
C SER A 115 -3.74 -0.96 -11.19
N VAL A 116 -5.00 -0.73 -11.59
CA VAL A 116 -5.40 -0.78 -13.00
C VAL A 116 -4.77 0.37 -13.80
N ALA A 117 -4.80 1.59 -13.29
CA ALA A 117 -4.23 2.76 -13.98
C ALA A 117 -2.70 2.62 -14.19
N THR A 118 -1.97 2.10 -13.20
CA THR A 118 -0.50 2.02 -13.24
C THR A 118 0.03 0.68 -13.75
N GLY A 119 -0.79 -0.37 -13.72
CA GLY A 119 -0.36 -1.75 -13.99
C GLY A 119 0.48 -2.37 -12.87
N LYS A 120 0.45 -1.80 -11.66
CA LYS A 120 1.18 -2.29 -10.49
C LYS A 120 0.22 -2.92 -9.49
N THR A 121 0.75 -3.74 -8.59
CA THR A 121 -0.02 -4.35 -7.49
C THR A 121 0.42 -3.73 -6.18
N LEU A 122 -0.50 -3.57 -5.23
CA LEU A 122 -0.15 -3.19 -3.87
C LEU A 122 0.30 -4.45 -3.11
N GLU A 123 1.36 -4.31 -2.32
CA GLU A 123 1.77 -5.35 -1.37
C GLU A 123 0.86 -5.32 -0.14
N GLU A 124 0.60 -6.48 0.46
CA GLU A 124 -0.32 -6.65 1.61
C GLU A 124 -0.07 -5.63 2.76
N PRO A 125 1.17 -5.35 3.20
CA PRO A 125 1.40 -4.34 4.25
C PRO A 125 0.98 -2.92 3.86
N ALA A 126 1.01 -2.59 2.56
CA ALA A 126 0.59 -1.30 2.05
C ALA A 126 -0.93 -1.21 1.91
N GLU A 127 -1.62 -2.34 1.65
CA GLU A 127 -3.08 -2.44 1.66
C GLU A 127 -3.64 -2.23 3.08
N ASP A 128 -3.05 -2.89 4.08
CA ASP A 128 -3.42 -2.70 5.49
C ASP A 128 -3.19 -1.25 5.94
N ALA A 129 -2.07 -0.67 5.55
CA ALA A 129 -1.76 0.72 5.87
C ALA A 129 -2.73 1.70 5.18
N LEU A 130 -3.12 1.43 3.93
CA LEU A 130 -4.14 2.20 3.23
C LEU A 130 -5.50 2.10 3.93
N LEU A 131 -5.90 0.92 4.37
CA LEU A 131 -7.14 0.74 5.13
C LEU A 131 -7.11 1.51 6.45
N ALA A 132 -6.01 1.40 7.21
CA ALA A 132 -5.85 2.12 8.46
C ALA A 132 -5.94 3.64 8.24
N GLN A 133 -5.32 4.14 7.17
CA GLN A 133 -5.41 5.55 6.78
C GLN A 133 -6.83 5.96 6.38
N ALA A 134 -7.53 5.16 5.56
CA ALA A 134 -8.92 5.41 5.18
C ALA A 134 -9.85 5.44 6.40
N THR A 135 -9.65 4.50 7.33
CA THR A 135 -10.39 4.46 8.60
C THR A 135 -10.14 5.72 9.40
N SER A 136 -8.88 6.12 9.57
CA SER A 136 -8.51 7.33 10.31
C SER A 136 -9.09 8.59 9.68
N VAL A 137 -9.03 8.71 8.35
CA VAL A 137 -9.50 9.89 7.61
C VAL A 137 -11.02 10.01 7.65
N LEU A 138 -11.73 8.89 7.55
CA LEU A 138 -13.19 8.87 7.58
C LEU A 138 -13.77 8.85 9.00
N SER A 139 -12.96 8.64 10.03
CA SER A 139 -13.43 8.67 11.43
C SER A 139 -13.64 10.09 11.94
N THR A 140 -14.56 10.80 11.31
CA THR A 140 -14.91 12.19 11.62
C THR A 140 -16.30 12.29 12.26
N PRO A 141 -16.62 13.37 12.98
CA PRO A 141 -17.97 13.61 13.48
C PRO A 141 -19.02 13.60 12.37
N GLU A 142 -18.70 14.12 11.18
CA GLU A 142 -19.60 14.16 10.03
C GLU A 142 -19.91 12.75 9.51
N MET A 143 -18.91 11.89 9.36
CA MET A 143 -19.15 10.48 8.99
C MET A 143 -19.95 9.77 10.07
N LYS A 144 -19.64 9.99 11.35
CA LYS A 144 -20.39 9.38 12.45
C LYS A 144 -21.87 9.79 12.44
N ALA A 145 -22.16 11.05 12.16
CA ALA A 145 -23.51 11.61 12.11
C ALA A 145 -24.26 11.33 10.80
N ALA A 146 -23.57 10.91 9.74
CA ALA A 146 -24.19 10.65 8.45
C ALA A 146 -25.23 9.52 8.53
N PRO A 147 -26.39 9.66 7.86
CA PRO A 147 -27.36 8.58 7.74
C PRO A 147 -26.74 7.33 7.13
N ASP A 148 -27.19 6.16 7.58
CA ASP A 148 -26.74 4.88 7.02
C ASP A 148 -26.95 4.79 5.50
N SER A 149 -28.02 5.41 4.97
CA SER A 149 -28.28 5.48 3.54
C SER A 149 -27.18 6.23 2.76
N ASP A 150 -26.62 7.29 3.34
CA ASP A 150 -25.58 8.08 2.67
C ASP A 150 -24.24 7.35 2.70
N LYS A 151 -23.94 6.68 3.82
CA LYS A 151 -22.80 5.76 3.93
C LYS A 151 -22.91 4.62 2.94
N GLN A 152 -24.09 4.01 2.83
CA GLN A 152 -24.36 2.93 1.89
C GLN A 152 -24.19 3.39 0.43
N LYS A 153 -24.66 4.58 0.06
CA LYS A 153 -24.44 5.12 -1.29
C LYS A 153 -22.95 5.30 -1.59
N LEU A 154 -22.17 5.87 -0.67
CA LEU A 154 -20.72 6.01 -0.86
C LEU A 154 -20.02 4.65 -0.94
N TYR A 155 -20.41 3.70 -0.10
CA TYR A 155 -19.95 2.32 -0.13
C TYR A 155 -20.22 1.67 -1.50
N GLU A 156 -21.48 1.72 -1.97
CA GLU A 156 -21.88 1.15 -3.25
C GLU A 156 -21.19 1.81 -4.44
N TYR A 157 -20.94 3.12 -4.38
CA TYR A 157 -20.12 3.80 -5.39
C TYR A 157 -18.70 3.24 -5.44
N CYS A 158 -18.03 3.16 -4.29
CA CYS A 158 -16.64 2.70 -4.21
C CYS A 158 -16.51 1.25 -4.69
N VAL A 159 -17.34 0.34 -4.18
CA VAL A 159 -17.29 -1.07 -4.59
C VAL A 159 -17.75 -1.24 -6.03
N GLY A 160 -18.87 -0.63 -6.41
CA GLY A 160 -19.46 -0.76 -7.75
C GLY A 160 -18.52 -0.28 -8.85
N MET A 161 -17.87 0.87 -8.68
CA MET A 161 -16.91 1.36 -9.68
C MET A 161 -15.61 0.55 -9.71
N ALA A 162 -15.16 0.00 -8.59
CA ALA A 162 -14.03 -0.93 -8.56
C ALA A 162 -14.34 -2.23 -9.32
N VAL A 163 -15.51 -2.83 -9.05
CA VAL A 163 -16.04 -4.00 -9.77
C VAL A 163 -16.15 -3.71 -11.26
N PHE A 164 -16.72 -2.56 -11.64
CA PHE A 164 -16.85 -2.16 -13.03
C PHE A 164 -15.51 -2.11 -13.74
N VAL A 165 -14.52 -1.46 -13.15
CA VAL A 165 -13.19 -1.32 -13.77
C VAL A 165 -12.47 -2.67 -13.88
N VAL A 166 -12.54 -3.52 -12.86
CA VAL A 166 -11.95 -4.87 -12.91
C VAL A 166 -12.62 -5.72 -13.99
N GLY A 167 -13.96 -5.71 -14.06
CA GLY A 167 -14.70 -6.42 -15.11
C GLY A 167 -14.34 -5.94 -16.51
N THR A 168 -14.35 -4.62 -16.71
CA THR A 168 -13.96 -3.97 -17.98
C THR A 168 -12.54 -4.36 -18.37
N ARG A 169 -11.60 -4.34 -17.43
CA ARG A 169 -10.20 -4.73 -17.66
C ARG A 169 -10.09 -6.18 -18.14
N GLU A 170 -10.81 -7.09 -17.49
CA GLU A 170 -10.75 -8.52 -17.81
C GLU A 170 -11.26 -8.81 -19.22
N VAL A 171 -12.29 -8.09 -19.67
CA VAL A 171 -12.78 -8.14 -21.05
C VAL A 171 -11.75 -7.54 -22.02
N ALA A 172 -11.19 -6.38 -21.68
CA ALA A 172 -10.34 -5.62 -22.58
C ALA A 172 -8.90 -6.16 -22.69
N LYS A 173 -8.51 -7.16 -21.87
CA LYS A 173 -7.11 -7.60 -21.76
C LYS A 173 -6.45 -8.08 -23.07
N SER A 174 -7.24 -8.52 -24.04
CA SER A 174 -6.77 -8.97 -25.36
C SER A 174 -6.78 -7.88 -26.43
N ASP A 175 -7.35 -6.71 -26.15
CA ASP A 175 -7.42 -5.57 -27.05
C ASP A 175 -6.66 -4.37 -26.46
N PRO A 176 -5.47 -4.03 -26.97
CA PRO A 176 -4.63 -2.97 -26.43
C PRO A 176 -5.31 -1.60 -26.37
N GLU A 177 -6.15 -1.24 -27.34
CA GLU A 177 -6.82 0.06 -27.38
C GLU A 177 -7.85 0.16 -26.25
N SER A 178 -8.70 -0.85 -26.15
CA SER A 178 -9.69 -0.95 -25.08
C SER A 178 -9.03 -1.03 -23.71
N TYR A 179 -7.92 -1.78 -23.57
CA TYR A 179 -7.17 -1.86 -22.32
C TYR A 179 -6.61 -0.49 -21.90
N ALA A 180 -6.08 0.30 -22.85
CA ALA A 180 -5.64 1.67 -22.59
C ALA A 180 -6.81 2.58 -22.15
N GLY A 181 -7.98 2.38 -22.75
CA GLY A 181 -9.22 3.02 -22.32
C GLY A 181 -9.59 2.70 -20.87
N VAL A 182 -9.49 1.44 -20.45
CA VAL A 182 -9.74 1.04 -19.05
C VAL A 182 -8.74 1.69 -18.09
N LYS A 183 -7.45 1.76 -18.45
CA LYS A 183 -6.45 2.47 -17.64
C LYS A 183 -6.79 3.94 -17.47
N THR A 184 -7.23 4.59 -18.55
CA THR A 184 -7.65 6.00 -18.54
C THR A 184 -8.88 6.22 -17.68
N LEU A 185 -9.87 5.32 -17.76
CA LEU A 185 -11.06 5.35 -16.90
C LEU A 185 -10.67 5.21 -15.42
N ALA A 186 -9.82 4.23 -15.09
CA ALA A 186 -9.36 4.00 -13.73
C ALA A 186 -8.62 5.23 -13.17
N ALA A 187 -7.74 5.83 -13.97
CA ALA A 187 -7.05 7.07 -13.61
C ALA A 187 -8.04 8.22 -13.37
N GLY A 188 -9.02 8.41 -14.26
CA GLY A 188 -10.03 9.45 -14.12
C GLY A 188 -10.88 9.29 -12.85
N LEU A 189 -11.29 8.05 -12.51
CA LEU A 189 -12.04 7.76 -11.28
C LEU A 189 -11.19 8.00 -10.03
N PHE A 190 -9.92 7.60 -10.06
CA PHE A 190 -8.97 7.86 -8.99
C PHE A 190 -8.80 9.37 -8.76
N THR A 191 -8.52 10.14 -9.81
CA THR A 191 -8.36 11.60 -9.76
C THR A 191 -9.64 12.27 -9.28
N LYS A 192 -10.80 11.82 -9.75
CA LYS A 192 -12.09 12.38 -9.32
C LYS A 192 -12.32 12.20 -7.82
N MET A 193 -12.00 11.02 -7.29
CA MET A 193 -12.17 10.71 -5.87
C MET A 193 -11.14 11.42 -4.97
N LEU A 194 -9.86 11.42 -5.37
CA LEU A 194 -8.76 11.84 -4.51
C LEU A 194 -8.19 13.23 -4.82
N GLY A 195 -8.56 13.81 -5.97
CA GLY A 195 -8.08 15.10 -6.43
C GLY A 195 -6.63 15.10 -6.93
N VAL A 196 -6.01 13.92 -7.10
CA VAL A 196 -4.62 13.77 -7.56
C VAL A 196 -4.50 12.64 -8.56
N GLU A 197 -3.54 12.73 -9.47
CA GLU A 197 -3.28 11.68 -10.45
C GLU A 197 -2.65 10.42 -9.81
N PRO A 198 -2.92 9.21 -10.32
CA PRO A 198 -2.29 7.98 -9.82
C PRO A 198 -0.75 8.02 -9.82
N SER A 199 -0.15 8.71 -10.80
CA SER A 199 1.30 8.88 -10.93
C SER A 199 1.91 9.75 -9.83
N GLN A 200 1.10 10.59 -9.19
CA GLN A 200 1.49 11.45 -8.07
C GLN A 200 1.36 10.74 -6.73
N VAL A 201 1.03 9.44 -6.71
CA VAL A 201 0.80 8.68 -5.49
C VAL A 201 1.75 7.49 -5.44
N ARG A 202 2.25 7.19 -4.23
CA ARG A 202 2.93 5.93 -3.90
C ARG A 202 2.29 5.32 -2.66
N PHE A 203 2.41 4.00 -2.55
CA PHE A 203 1.99 3.26 -1.37
C PHE A 203 3.21 2.75 -0.62
N SER A 204 3.11 2.75 0.70
CA SER A 204 4.16 2.28 1.62
C SER A 204 3.52 1.62 2.85
N ALA A 205 4.33 1.10 3.76
CA ALA A 205 3.85 0.62 5.07
C ALA A 205 3.20 1.72 5.94
N SER A 206 3.27 2.99 5.52
CA SER A 206 2.58 4.12 6.16
C SER A 206 1.33 4.57 5.40
N GLY A 207 0.93 3.83 4.37
CA GLY A 207 -0.24 4.10 3.54
C GLY A 207 0.10 4.89 2.28
N LEU A 208 -0.88 5.65 1.81
CA LEU A 208 -0.82 6.53 0.65
C LEU A 208 0.00 7.78 0.94
N ILE A 209 1.01 8.04 0.09
CA ILE A 209 1.87 9.22 0.12
C ILE A 209 1.89 9.92 -1.24
N LEU A 210 1.93 11.26 -1.25
CA LEU A 210 2.08 12.05 -2.48
C LEU A 210 3.54 12.10 -2.91
N ALA A 211 3.80 11.80 -4.18
CA ALA A 211 5.09 11.97 -4.84
C ALA A 211 5.44 13.47 -4.90
N GLY A 212 6.32 13.92 -3.99
CA GLY A 212 6.77 15.30 -3.90
C GLY A 212 6.45 15.99 -2.57
N THR A 213 5.55 15.43 -1.75
CA THR A 213 5.57 15.77 -0.32
C THR A 213 6.78 15.06 0.25
N PRO A 214 7.76 15.76 0.88
CA PRO A 214 8.76 15.05 1.63
C PRO A 214 7.99 14.22 2.64
N SER A 215 8.09 12.89 2.52
CA SER A 215 7.94 12.05 3.70
C SER A 215 8.75 12.73 4.82
N PRO A 216 8.33 12.68 6.09
CA PRO A 216 9.18 13.14 7.20
C PRO A 216 10.61 12.57 7.17
N ALA A 217 10.92 11.61 6.28
CA ALA A 217 12.26 11.29 5.82
C ALA A 217 12.44 11.46 4.30
N GLN A 218 12.82 12.64 3.80
CA GLN A 218 13.63 12.80 2.58
C GLN A 218 14.03 14.27 2.33
N SER A 219 15.11 14.70 2.98
CA SER A 219 16.05 15.68 2.43
C SER A 219 17.38 14.96 2.23
N SER A 220 17.59 14.47 1.01
CA SER A 220 18.75 13.68 0.62
C SER A 220 20.00 14.57 0.55
N GLN A 221 21.03 14.24 1.32
CA GLN A 221 22.39 14.63 0.96
C GLN A 221 22.97 13.57 0.00
N SER A 222 23.75 14.08 -0.96
CA SER A 222 24.37 13.45 -2.13
C SER A 222 24.66 11.94 -2.10
N SER A 223 24.34 11.26 -3.20
CA SER A 223 24.79 9.91 -3.56
C SER A 223 26.32 9.79 -3.49
N GLN A 224 26.83 8.77 -2.80
CA GLN A 224 28.24 8.37 -2.85
C GLN A 224 28.36 6.94 -3.35
N SER A 225 29.33 6.69 -4.23
CA SER A 225 29.64 5.36 -4.77
C SER A 225 30.77 4.72 -3.97
N SER A 226 30.70 3.40 -3.78
CA SER A 226 31.83 2.61 -3.29
C SER A 226 31.90 1.30 -4.06
N GLY A 227 32.92 1.20 -4.93
CA GLY A 227 33.25 0.02 -5.73
C GLY A 227 32.23 -0.33 -6.82
N SER A 228 31.02 -0.73 -6.43
CA SER A 228 29.95 -1.20 -7.33
C SER A 228 28.52 -0.97 -6.83
N LEU A 229 28.36 -0.48 -5.60
CA LEU A 229 27.05 -0.19 -5.01
C LEU A 229 26.78 1.32 -5.06
N THR A 230 25.68 1.70 -5.68
CA THR A 230 25.13 3.05 -5.60
C THR A 230 24.03 3.05 -4.56
N TYR A 231 24.17 3.90 -3.54
CA TYR A 231 23.18 4.02 -2.47
C TYR A 231 22.96 5.47 -2.09
N THR A 232 21.87 5.71 -1.36
CA THR A 232 21.55 7.02 -0.78
C THR A 232 21.36 6.83 0.72
N VAL A 233 22.06 7.64 1.51
CA VAL A 233 21.97 7.60 2.97
C VAL A 233 20.78 8.45 3.41
N PRO A 234 19.78 7.90 4.13
CA PRO A 234 18.68 8.70 4.63
C PRO A 234 19.16 9.67 5.72
N ALA A 235 18.57 10.87 5.83
CA ALA A 235 19.05 11.95 6.70
C ALA A 235 19.19 11.60 8.20
N ALA A 236 18.38 10.66 8.70
CA ALA A 236 18.45 10.19 10.09
C ALA A 236 19.58 9.17 10.34
N TRP A 237 20.33 8.80 9.30
CA TRP A 237 21.38 7.80 9.36
C TRP A 237 22.74 8.48 9.23
N LYS A 238 23.64 8.09 10.11
CA LYS A 238 25.04 8.46 10.05
C LYS A 238 25.81 7.37 9.34
N GLU A 239 26.47 7.71 8.24
CA GLU A 239 27.45 6.82 7.61
C GLU A 239 28.80 6.93 8.32
N THR A 240 29.41 5.78 8.57
CA THR A 240 30.80 5.64 9.00
C THR A 240 31.47 4.61 8.11
N ARG A 241 32.71 4.88 7.72
CA ARG A 241 33.49 4.03 6.81
C ARG A 241 34.70 3.45 7.55
N PRO A 242 34.51 2.41 8.39
CA PRO A 242 35.64 1.63 8.88
C PRO A 242 36.39 0.99 7.69
N PRO A 243 37.68 0.61 7.84
CA PRO A 243 38.52 0.13 6.72
C PRO A 243 37.94 -1.06 5.92
N GLU A 244 37.05 -1.84 6.52
CA GLU A 244 36.56 -3.10 5.97
C GLU A 244 35.04 -3.13 5.77
N ALA A 245 34.31 -2.05 6.04
CA ALA A 245 32.85 -2.05 5.90
C ALA A 245 32.31 -0.62 5.74
N ILE A 246 31.03 -0.52 5.40
CA ILE A 246 30.28 0.73 5.50
C ILE A 246 29.19 0.50 6.53
N LEU A 247 29.18 1.30 7.59
CA LEU A 247 28.19 1.24 8.66
C LEU A 247 27.28 2.46 8.57
N PHE A 248 25.99 2.23 8.45
CA PHE A 248 24.96 3.25 8.65
C PHE A 248 24.31 3.03 10.00
N SER A 249 24.30 4.04 10.85
CA SER A 249 23.65 3.98 12.16
C SER A 249 22.56 5.03 12.26
N ARG A 250 21.36 4.65 12.68
CA ARG A 250 20.29 5.57 13.08
C ARG A 250 20.10 5.47 14.60
N PRO A 251 20.36 6.55 15.35
CA PRO A 251 20.07 6.58 16.78
C PRO A 251 18.54 6.60 17.03
N PRO A 252 18.09 6.29 18.25
CA PRO A 252 16.68 6.41 18.61
C PRO A 252 16.14 7.84 18.40
N GLN A 253 14.88 7.97 17.99
CA GLN A 253 14.23 9.27 17.76
C GLN A 253 13.23 9.63 18.86
N GLY A 254 13.58 10.65 19.65
CA GLY A 254 12.66 11.29 20.61
C GLY A 254 12.62 10.63 21.99
N ASP A 255 11.96 11.31 22.93
CA ASP A 255 11.76 10.82 24.30
C ASP A 255 10.79 9.63 24.29
N GLY A 256 11.35 8.42 24.43
CA GLY A 256 10.60 7.17 24.50
C GLY A 256 11.00 6.13 23.44
N ASP A 257 11.72 6.53 22.38
CA ASP A 257 12.35 5.57 21.48
C ASP A 257 13.68 5.11 22.07
N SER A 258 13.81 3.81 22.29
CA SER A 258 15.07 3.18 22.72
C SER A 258 15.68 2.32 21.61
N THR A 259 15.18 2.45 20.38
CA THR A 259 15.56 1.59 19.25
C THR A 259 16.63 2.26 18.41
N SER A 260 17.83 1.67 18.39
CA SER A 260 18.85 2.03 17.41
C SER A 260 18.88 1.03 16.27
N TYR A 261 19.19 1.51 15.07
CA TYR A 261 19.29 0.70 13.87
C TYR A 261 20.68 0.84 13.30
N ASN A 262 21.27 -0.29 12.90
CA ASN A 262 22.57 -0.35 12.27
C ASN A 262 22.46 -1.18 10.99
N LEU A 263 22.97 -0.66 9.88
CA LEU A 263 23.08 -1.36 8.62
C LEU A 263 24.56 -1.45 8.28
N VAL A 264 25.07 -2.67 8.05
CA VAL A 264 26.46 -2.90 7.71
C VAL A 264 26.54 -3.46 6.30
N LEU A 265 27.20 -2.72 5.41
CA LEU A 265 27.67 -3.23 4.12
C LEU A 265 29.03 -3.86 4.33
N LEU A 266 29.08 -5.16 4.13
CA LEU A 266 30.32 -5.93 4.22
C LEU A 266 31.06 -5.87 2.88
N PRO A 267 32.39 -6.06 2.89
CA PRO A 267 33.17 -6.01 1.66
C PRO A 267 32.84 -7.24 0.81
N ARG A 268 32.97 -7.10 -0.51
CA ARG A 268 32.91 -8.25 -1.42
C ARG A 268 33.97 -9.25 -1.01
N THR A 269 33.53 -10.43 -0.60
CA THR A 269 34.40 -11.50 -0.13
C THR A 269 34.13 -12.73 -1.00
N PRO A 270 35.16 -13.39 -1.54
CA PRO A 270 34.99 -14.66 -2.24
C PRO A 270 34.27 -15.67 -1.35
N LYS A 271 33.32 -16.42 -1.93
CA LYS A 271 32.58 -17.45 -1.22
C LYS A 271 33.55 -18.56 -0.75
N GLN A 272 33.64 -18.75 0.56
CA GLN A 272 34.35 -19.85 1.20
C GLN A 272 33.33 -20.90 1.66
N GLY A 273 33.18 -21.97 0.88
CA GLY A 273 32.22 -23.04 1.18
C GLY A 273 30.76 -22.62 0.96
N SER A 274 29.87 -22.93 1.90
CA SER A 274 28.48 -22.49 1.83
C SER A 274 28.35 -20.99 2.14
N LEU A 275 27.25 -20.37 1.72
CA LEU A 275 27.00 -18.96 2.02
C LEU A 275 26.93 -18.72 3.54
N SER A 276 26.33 -19.64 4.28
CA SER A 276 26.29 -19.59 5.75
C SER A 276 27.68 -19.72 6.38
N GLN A 277 28.59 -20.51 5.79
CA GLN A 277 29.99 -20.61 6.26
C GLN A 277 30.76 -19.32 5.96
N THR A 278 30.67 -18.79 4.74
CA THR A 278 31.28 -17.51 4.35
C THR A 278 30.78 -16.39 5.26
N PHE A 279 29.47 -16.32 5.49
CA PHE A 279 28.86 -15.37 6.39
C PHE A 279 29.36 -15.54 7.83
N GLY A 280 29.35 -16.77 8.37
CA GLY A 280 29.80 -17.04 9.73
C GLY A 280 31.26 -16.65 9.97
N LEU A 281 32.12 -16.74 8.95
CA LEU A 281 33.50 -16.26 9.01
C LEU A 281 33.58 -14.73 9.04
N ILE A 282 32.90 -14.06 8.11
CA ILE A 282 32.84 -12.60 8.05
C ILE A 282 32.25 -12.03 9.35
N TRP A 283 31.22 -12.68 9.88
CA TRP A 283 30.60 -12.35 11.15
C TRP A 283 31.61 -12.36 12.29
N LYS A 284 32.29 -13.49 12.48
CA LYS A 284 33.25 -13.68 13.57
C LYS A 284 34.44 -12.73 13.48
N GLN A 285 34.86 -12.37 12.27
CA GLN A 285 36.04 -11.54 12.05
C GLN A 285 35.73 -10.04 12.09
N LEU A 286 34.65 -9.61 11.43
CA LEU A 286 34.39 -8.20 11.17
C LEU A 286 33.28 -7.60 12.03
N VAL A 287 32.33 -8.43 12.47
CA VAL A 287 31.10 -7.96 13.11
C VAL A 287 31.15 -8.23 14.61
N ALA A 288 31.27 -9.49 15.03
CA ALA A 288 31.25 -9.87 16.44
C ALA A 288 32.25 -9.06 17.31
N PRO A 289 33.51 -8.81 16.90
CA PRO A 289 34.45 -8.05 17.73
C PRO A 289 34.06 -6.57 17.95
N ARG A 290 33.18 -6.02 17.09
CA ARG A 290 32.75 -4.62 17.11
C ARG A 290 31.40 -4.41 17.80
N PHE A 291 30.59 -5.46 17.88
CA PHE A 291 29.20 -5.39 18.36
C PHE A 291 28.87 -6.36 19.51
N ASN A 292 29.81 -7.20 19.93
CA ASN A 292 29.66 -8.04 21.12
C ASN A 292 29.81 -7.18 22.38
N THR A 293 28.69 -6.67 22.89
CA THR A 293 28.61 -6.11 24.25
C THR A 293 28.37 -7.24 25.25
N GLU A 294 28.84 -7.10 26.48
CA GLU A 294 28.67 -8.13 27.53
C GLU A 294 27.22 -8.65 27.57
N GLY A 295 27.05 -9.96 27.36
CA GLY A 295 25.75 -10.65 27.43
C GLY A 295 24.96 -10.73 26.11
N HIS A 296 25.43 -10.14 25.01
CA HIS A 296 24.74 -10.20 23.72
C HIS A 296 25.43 -11.14 22.74
N GLN A 297 24.85 -12.33 22.52
CA GLN A 297 25.29 -13.24 21.45
C GLN A 297 24.37 -13.08 20.23
N PRO A 298 24.79 -12.30 19.23
CA PRO A 298 24.01 -12.09 18.04
C PRO A 298 23.80 -13.37 17.22
N PHE A 299 22.57 -13.65 16.78
CA PHE A 299 22.26 -14.80 15.90
C PHE A 299 21.79 -14.35 14.51
N PRO A 300 22.60 -14.54 13.47
CA PRO A 300 22.27 -14.10 12.11
C PRO A 300 21.17 -14.97 11.48
N LEU A 301 20.05 -14.37 11.08
CA LEU A 301 19.01 -15.05 10.29
C LEU A 301 19.15 -14.69 8.80
N PRO A 302 19.50 -15.65 7.92
CA PRO A 302 19.58 -15.40 6.49
C PRO A 302 18.18 -15.26 5.89
N TYR A 303 18.00 -14.22 5.08
CA TYR A 303 16.78 -13.95 4.32
C TYR A 303 17.15 -13.74 2.85
N ARG A 304 16.55 -14.52 1.95
CA ARG A 304 16.79 -14.39 0.51
C ARG A 304 15.77 -13.45 -0.11
N THR A 305 16.23 -12.38 -0.74
CA THR A 305 15.35 -11.49 -1.49
C THR A 305 14.94 -12.10 -2.83
N PRO A 306 13.81 -11.67 -3.42
CA PRO A 306 13.40 -12.10 -4.77
C PRO A 306 14.44 -11.82 -5.86
N GLY A 307 15.34 -10.85 -5.66
CA GLY A 307 16.45 -10.53 -6.57
C GLY A 307 17.72 -11.39 -6.39
N GLY A 308 17.67 -12.44 -5.57
CA GLY A 308 18.80 -13.35 -5.35
C GLY A 308 19.84 -12.86 -4.33
N VAL A 309 19.76 -11.61 -3.87
CA VAL A 309 20.60 -11.05 -2.80
C VAL A 309 20.20 -11.70 -1.47
N THR A 310 21.17 -12.16 -0.70
CA THR A 310 20.93 -12.67 0.65
C THR A 310 21.18 -11.56 1.65
N LEU A 311 20.11 -11.16 2.33
CA LEU A 311 20.15 -10.31 3.50
C LEU A 311 20.41 -11.19 4.72
N VAL A 312 21.10 -10.65 5.71
CA VAL A 312 21.08 -11.26 7.04
C VAL A 312 20.53 -10.24 8.02
N PHE A 313 19.47 -10.63 8.71
CA PHE A 313 18.82 -9.82 9.72
C PHE A 313 19.22 -10.33 11.10
N GLU A 314 19.47 -9.39 12.01
CA GLU A 314 19.69 -9.69 13.41
C GLU A 314 18.98 -8.65 14.28
N GLY A 315 18.15 -9.12 15.22
CA GLY A 315 17.44 -8.28 16.18
C GLY A 315 17.88 -8.64 17.59
N GLY A 316 18.42 -7.66 18.32
CA GLY A 316 18.99 -7.83 19.64
C GLY A 316 18.34 -6.92 20.68
N TYR A 317 18.28 -7.39 21.93
CA TYR A 317 17.99 -6.53 23.08
C TYR A 317 19.30 -6.27 23.81
N VAL A 318 19.64 -4.99 23.99
CA VAL A 318 20.80 -4.61 24.82
C VAL A 318 20.26 -3.77 25.98
N THR A 319 20.47 -4.25 27.20
CA THR A 319 20.26 -3.46 28.40
C THR A 319 21.43 -2.50 28.56
N THR A 320 21.27 -1.28 28.05
CA THR A 320 22.32 -0.25 28.09
C THR A 320 22.36 0.53 29.42
N LYS A 321 21.37 0.34 30.30
CA LYS A 321 21.31 0.94 31.66
C LYS A 321 20.60 0.00 32.65
N PRO A 322 20.88 0.08 33.97
CA PRO A 322 20.06 -0.57 34.98
C PRO A 322 18.60 -0.06 34.87
N GLY A 323 17.67 -0.94 34.49
CA GLY A 323 16.25 -0.62 34.37
C GLY A 323 15.78 -0.08 33.01
N GLY A 324 16.64 -0.02 31.98
CA GLY A 324 16.25 0.40 30.63
C GLY A 324 16.54 -0.65 29.57
N SER A 325 15.54 -1.01 28.76
CA SER A 325 15.71 -1.89 27.58
C SER A 325 15.85 -1.06 26.30
N GLY A 326 17.01 -1.14 25.64
CA GLY A 326 17.23 -0.64 24.28
C GLY A 326 17.09 -1.78 23.27
N ARG A 327 16.45 -1.51 22.13
CA ARG A 327 16.43 -2.45 21.00
C ARG A 327 17.51 -2.06 20.01
N HIS A 328 18.32 -3.02 19.60
CA HIS A 328 19.34 -2.83 18.58
C HIS A 328 19.00 -3.74 17.40
N VAL A 329 18.77 -3.16 16.24
CA VAL A 329 18.49 -3.92 15.02
C VAL A 329 19.69 -3.79 14.10
N PHE A 330 20.28 -4.91 13.72
CA PHE A 330 21.36 -4.96 12.75
C PHE A 330 20.88 -5.62 11.46
N LEU A 331 21.20 -4.99 10.33
CA LEU A 331 20.96 -5.54 9.01
C LEU A 331 22.30 -5.63 8.26
N TYR A 332 22.59 -6.79 7.71
CA TYR A 332 23.83 -7.08 7.00
C TYR A 332 23.52 -7.39 5.55
N LEU A 333 24.19 -6.68 4.64
CA LEU A 333 24.13 -6.93 3.21
C LEU A 333 25.39 -7.70 2.81
N VAL A 334 25.22 -8.92 2.32
CA VAL A 334 26.30 -9.73 1.76
C VAL A 334 26.05 -9.93 0.27
N ASP A 335 26.82 -9.22 -0.55
CA ASP A 335 26.96 -9.50 -1.96
C ASP A 335 27.92 -10.69 -2.11
N ALA A 336 27.36 -11.88 -2.38
CA ALA A 336 28.16 -13.04 -2.71
C ALA A 336 28.67 -12.84 -4.14
N GLY A 337 29.90 -12.37 -4.27
CA GLY A 337 30.59 -12.39 -5.57
C GLY A 337 30.51 -13.79 -6.16
N SER A 338 30.20 -13.86 -7.46
CA SER A 338 30.21 -15.09 -8.26
C SER A 338 31.51 -15.87 -8.10
#